data_AF-A0A958Z4T8-F1
#
_entry.id   AF-A0A958Z4T8-F1
#
_cell.length_a   1.000
_cell.length_b   1.000
_cell.length_c   1.000
_cell.angle_alpha   90.00
_cell.angle_beta   90.00
_cell.angle_gamma   90.00
#
_symmetry.space_group_name_H-M   'P 1'
#
loop_
_entity.id
_entity.type
_entity.pdbx_description
1 polymer ?
#
loop_
_entity_poly.entity_id
_entity_poly.type
_entity_poly.pdbx_seq_one_letter_code
_entity_poly.pdbx_strand_id
1 'polypeptide(L)'
;DFETPNFYTKFAQGKLLYQLGVSYYQPFYDSYVVQNRWVKQQTLNLTLSEKRAVSDFLWNNARPENKKYKYDFFFDNCATKIRDVLWKVLGNNLEFKENHIKEVFTFRQLIQQNLKANTWGSLGIDIALGAVIDRKAKPIEYQFLPEYVYEGAANAVINRNGASESLVKQTTVLFENTPTPTENTFLTSPLFILGILGLLIVFITYQDYKRNVRSRYLDTFLFFFTGLIGIFLLLLWFATDHTATANNYNLLWAFPISIFLIAAIAKKHISPKLKRYVFLLLLLLILLTIHWLTGVQVFAIGLLPLLVALSVRYLYLIYYIGRK
;
A
#
# COMPACT_ATOMS: atom_id res chain seq x y z
N ASP A 1 -19.38 -1.01 9.34
CA ASP A 1 -20.18 -1.09 10.56
C ASP A 1 -19.23 -1.36 11.72
N PHE A 2 -18.93 -0.32 12.52
CA PHE A 2 -18.00 -0.42 13.65
C PHE A 2 -18.56 -1.28 14.79
N GLU A 3 -19.87 -1.52 14.82
CA GLU A 3 -20.54 -2.41 15.77
C GLU A 3 -20.34 -3.90 15.43
N THR A 4 -19.61 -4.21 14.34
CA THR A 4 -19.30 -5.60 13.99
C THR A 4 -18.51 -6.26 15.14
N PRO A 5 -18.95 -7.42 15.68
CA PRO A 5 -18.21 -8.10 16.73
C PRO A 5 -16.77 -8.39 16.32
N ASN A 6 -15.81 -8.03 17.18
CA ASN A 6 -14.37 -8.11 16.93
C ASN A 6 -13.92 -7.29 15.70
N PHE A 7 -14.49 -6.10 15.49
CA PHE A 7 -14.22 -5.22 14.34
C PHE A 7 -12.73 -5.11 14.01
N TYR A 8 -11.91 -4.68 14.98
CA TYR A 8 -10.48 -4.43 14.76
C TYR A 8 -9.72 -5.71 14.39
N THR A 9 -10.03 -6.83 15.04
CA THR A 9 -9.42 -8.13 14.73
C THR A 9 -9.79 -8.59 13.32
N LYS A 10 -11.06 -8.47 12.94
CA LYS A 10 -11.53 -8.82 11.58
C LYS A 10 -10.92 -7.91 10.53
N PHE A 11 -10.80 -6.61 10.82
CA PHE A 11 -10.15 -5.64 9.93
C PHE A 11 -8.69 -5.99 9.71
N ALA A 12 -7.92 -6.21 10.80
CA ALA A 12 -6.51 -6.58 10.73
C ALA A 12 -6.27 -7.94 10.05
N GLN A 13 -7.26 -8.83 10.07
CA GLN A 13 -7.22 -10.13 9.38
C GLN A 13 -7.71 -10.08 7.93
N GLY A 14 -8.20 -8.93 7.43
CA GLY A 14 -8.81 -8.84 6.10
C GLY A 14 -10.17 -9.54 5.97
N LYS A 15 -10.82 -9.89 7.10
CA LYS A 15 -12.08 -10.66 7.15
C LYS A 15 -13.32 -9.78 7.35
N LEU A 16 -13.14 -8.47 7.48
CA LEU A 16 -14.25 -7.54 7.66
C LEU A 16 -15.07 -7.43 6.37
N LEU A 17 -16.38 -7.63 6.47
CA LEU A 17 -17.29 -7.36 5.36
C LEU A 17 -17.58 -5.87 5.28
N TYR A 18 -17.44 -5.33 4.08
CA TYR A 18 -17.84 -3.97 3.73
C TYR A 18 -19.29 -4.02 3.27
N GLN A 19 -19.96 -2.86 3.24
CA GLN A 19 -21.35 -2.82 2.83
C GLN A 19 -21.70 -1.59 2.01
N LEU A 20 -22.67 -1.75 1.12
CA LEU A 20 -23.34 -0.63 0.45
C LEU A 20 -24.12 0.18 1.50
N GLY A 21 -23.88 1.49 1.51
CA GLY A 21 -24.67 2.47 2.24
C GLY A 21 -25.61 3.24 1.30
N VAL A 22 -26.76 3.66 1.80
CA VAL A 22 -27.71 4.52 1.08
C VAL A 22 -27.86 5.82 1.85
N SER A 23 -27.73 6.95 1.17
CA SER A 23 -27.87 8.28 1.75
C SER A 23 -28.62 9.20 0.79
N TYR A 24 -29.32 10.19 1.34
CA TYR A 24 -29.83 11.29 0.53
C TYR A 24 -28.68 12.12 -0.04
N TYR A 25 -28.90 12.69 -1.22
CA TYR A 25 -27.89 13.46 -1.94
C TYR A 25 -27.44 14.70 -1.17
N GLN A 26 -28.38 15.50 -0.65
CA GLN A 26 -28.04 16.79 -0.04
C GLN A 26 -27.10 16.64 1.18
N PRO A 27 -27.38 15.77 2.17
CA PRO A 27 -26.46 15.55 3.29
C PRO A 27 -25.08 15.01 2.86
N PHE A 28 -25.03 14.16 1.82
CA PHE A 28 -23.77 13.69 1.25
C PHE A 28 -22.97 14.86 0.69
N TYR A 29 -23.58 15.68 -0.17
CA TYR A 29 -22.96 16.84 -0.79
C TYR A 29 -22.46 17.84 0.26
N ASP A 30 -23.32 18.21 1.21
CA ASP A 30 -22.99 19.17 2.26
C ASP A 30 -21.78 18.69 3.09
N SER A 31 -21.70 17.39 3.38
CA SER A 31 -20.56 16.83 4.11
C SER A 31 -19.23 16.98 3.36
N TYR A 32 -19.22 16.89 2.02
CA TYR A 32 -18.03 17.07 1.20
C TYR A 32 -17.63 18.54 1.15
N VAL A 33 -18.60 19.44 0.99
CA VAL A 33 -18.39 20.88 1.00
C VAL A 33 -17.79 21.34 2.34
N VAL A 34 -18.39 20.91 3.46
CA VAL A 34 -17.89 21.25 4.81
C VAL A 34 -16.48 20.72 5.05
N GLN A 35 -16.13 19.56 4.48
CA GLN A 35 -14.77 19.00 4.53
C GLN A 35 -13.80 19.63 3.53
N ASN A 36 -14.25 20.62 2.74
CA ASN A 36 -13.48 21.24 1.66
C ASN A 36 -12.93 20.20 0.66
N ARG A 37 -13.79 19.28 0.22
CA ARG A 37 -13.48 18.23 -0.76
C ARG A 37 -14.22 18.53 -2.05
N TRP A 38 -13.49 18.57 -3.17
CA TRP A 38 -14.09 18.80 -4.48
C TRP A 38 -15.13 17.73 -4.81
N VAL A 39 -16.13 18.10 -5.61
CA VAL A 39 -17.20 17.21 -6.08
C VAL A 39 -17.38 17.40 -7.59
N LYS A 40 -17.13 16.33 -8.35
CA LYS A 40 -17.34 16.27 -9.80
C LYS A 40 -18.48 15.30 -10.12
N GLN A 41 -19.26 15.60 -11.15
CA GLN A 41 -20.38 14.78 -11.61
C GLN A 41 -20.24 14.45 -13.10
N GLN A 42 -20.51 13.19 -13.45
CA GLN A 42 -20.71 12.74 -14.82
C GLN A 42 -22.16 12.30 -15.01
N THR A 43 -22.88 12.98 -15.90
CA THR A 43 -24.22 12.59 -16.32
C THR A 43 -24.12 11.56 -17.43
N LEU A 44 -24.60 10.34 -17.17
CA LEU A 44 -24.54 9.23 -18.12
C LEU A 44 -25.64 9.34 -19.20
N ASN A 45 -25.30 8.99 -20.44
CA ASN A 45 -26.18 8.92 -21.59
C ASN A 45 -27.01 7.62 -21.60
N LEU A 46 -27.76 7.38 -20.53
CA LEU A 46 -28.61 6.20 -20.37
C LEU A 46 -30.04 6.48 -20.83
N THR A 47 -30.65 5.51 -21.52
CA THR A 47 -32.08 5.50 -21.84
C THR A 47 -32.92 5.32 -20.58
N LEU A 48 -34.24 5.56 -20.66
CA LEU A 48 -35.12 5.39 -19.50
C LEU A 48 -35.12 3.94 -18.98
N SER A 49 -35.09 2.95 -19.87
CA SER A 49 -35.04 1.54 -19.50
C SER A 49 -33.72 1.17 -18.81
N GLU A 50 -32.59 1.63 -19.34
CA GLU A 50 -31.27 1.42 -18.72
C GLU A 50 -31.15 2.11 -17.37
N LYS A 51 -31.66 3.35 -17.23
CA LYS A 51 -31.73 4.05 -15.93
C LYS A 51 -32.53 3.26 -14.90
N ARG A 52 -33.68 2.73 -15.29
CA ARG A 52 -34.51 1.89 -14.41
C ARG A 52 -33.74 0.61 -14.03
N ALA A 53 -33.11 -0.06 -14.97
CA ALA A 53 -32.33 -1.27 -14.70
C ALA A 53 -31.15 -1.01 -13.75
N VAL A 54 -30.43 0.11 -13.90
CA VAL A 54 -29.39 0.52 -12.93
C VAL A 54 -29.99 0.76 -11.55
N SER A 55 -31.11 1.48 -11.48
CA SER A 55 -31.77 1.75 -10.19
C SER A 55 -32.27 0.47 -9.52
N ASP A 56 -32.89 -0.45 -10.27
CA ASP A 56 -33.39 -1.73 -9.77
C ASP A 56 -32.25 -2.60 -9.26
N PHE A 57 -31.12 -2.62 -9.99
CA PHE A 57 -29.90 -3.31 -9.57
C PHE A 57 -29.40 -2.76 -8.22
N LEU A 58 -29.25 -1.43 -8.11
CA LEU A 58 -28.77 -0.80 -6.88
C LEU A 58 -29.72 -1.03 -5.70
N TRP A 59 -31.04 -0.95 -5.90
CA TRP A 59 -32.02 -1.24 -4.85
C TRP A 59 -32.03 -2.70 -4.44
N ASN A 60 -31.84 -3.63 -5.37
CA ASN A 60 -31.66 -5.04 -5.04
C ASN A 60 -30.39 -5.26 -4.21
N ASN A 61 -29.27 -4.62 -4.58
CA ASN A 61 -28.02 -4.69 -3.82
C ASN A 61 -28.11 -4.04 -2.44
N ALA A 62 -28.99 -3.04 -2.25
CA ALA A 62 -29.18 -2.37 -0.96
C ALA A 62 -29.94 -3.23 0.07
N ARG A 63 -30.58 -4.34 -0.35
CA ARG A 63 -31.30 -5.25 0.54
C ARG A 63 -30.36 -5.85 1.60
N PRO A 64 -30.85 -6.11 2.83
CA PRO A 64 -30.02 -6.63 3.93
C PRO A 64 -29.20 -7.87 3.58
N GLU A 65 -29.76 -8.77 2.76
CA GLU A 65 -29.15 -10.01 2.28
C GLU A 65 -28.06 -9.81 1.22
N ASN A 66 -28.06 -8.68 0.50
CA ASN A 66 -27.18 -8.44 -0.66
C ASN A 66 -26.11 -7.36 -0.41
N LYS A 67 -26.30 -6.50 0.60
CA LYS A 67 -25.49 -5.28 0.76
C LYS A 67 -24.05 -5.52 1.19
N LYS A 68 -23.72 -6.69 1.74
CA LYS A 68 -22.39 -6.99 2.31
C LYS A 68 -21.50 -7.71 1.29
N TYR A 69 -20.22 -7.35 1.23
CA TYR A 69 -19.23 -7.99 0.37
C TYR A 69 -17.84 -8.01 1.01
N LYS A 70 -16.97 -8.91 0.55
CA LYS A 70 -15.56 -8.92 0.93
C LYS A 70 -14.83 -7.83 0.14
N TYR A 71 -14.11 -6.97 0.84
CA TYR A 71 -13.38 -5.89 0.22
C TYR A 71 -11.98 -6.36 -0.19
N ASP A 72 -11.67 -6.19 -1.48
CA ASP A 72 -10.33 -6.32 -2.00
C ASP A 72 -9.92 -4.95 -2.56
N PHE A 73 -8.85 -4.37 -2.02
CA PHE A 73 -8.43 -3.01 -2.37
C PHE A 73 -8.14 -2.83 -3.87
N PHE A 74 -7.72 -3.87 -4.58
CA PHE A 74 -7.37 -3.78 -6.00
C PHE A 74 -8.47 -4.26 -6.92
N PHE A 75 -9.23 -5.28 -6.52
CA PHE A 75 -10.13 -6.00 -7.42
C PHE A 75 -11.61 -5.91 -7.05
N ASP A 76 -11.95 -5.60 -5.80
CA ASP A 76 -13.34 -5.46 -5.37
C ASP A 76 -13.51 -4.39 -4.30
N ASN A 77 -13.53 -3.13 -4.74
CA ASN A 77 -13.60 -1.95 -3.89
C ASN A 77 -14.70 -0.98 -4.31
N CYS A 78 -14.92 0.09 -3.54
CA CYS A 78 -15.97 1.07 -3.82
C CYS A 78 -15.90 1.72 -5.21
N ALA A 79 -14.69 1.88 -5.77
CA ALA A 79 -14.49 2.43 -7.11
C ALA A 79 -14.83 1.39 -8.19
N THR A 80 -14.32 0.16 -8.07
CA THR A 80 -14.61 -0.90 -9.05
C THR A 80 -16.10 -1.25 -9.11
N LYS A 81 -16.80 -1.25 -7.96
CA LYS A 81 -18.25 -1.48 -7.90
C LYS A 81 -19.05 -0.54 -8.81
N ILE A 82 -18.65 0.72 -8.95
CA ILE A 82 -19.37 1.70 -9.78
C ILE A 82 -19.32 1.28 -11.25
N ARG A 83 -18.12 0.98 -11.76
CA ARG A 83 -17.93 0.46 -13.12
C ARG A 83 -18.69 -0.86 -13.30
N ASP A 84 -18.54 -1.78 -12.35
CA ASP A 84 -19.07 -3.14 -12.47
C ASP A 84 -20.60 -3.15 -12.52
N VAL A 85 -21.28 -2.23 -11.80
CA VAL A 85 -22.74 -2.03 -11.92
C VAL A 85 -23.13 -1.67 -13.36
N LEU A 86 -22.42 -0.71 -13.97
CA LEU A 86 -22.70 -0.31 -15.36
C LEU A 86 -22.46 -1.46 -16.32
N TRP A 87 -21.37 -2.20 -16.13
CA TRP A 87 -21.06 -3.37 -16.96
C TRP A 87 -22.10 -4.49 -16.80
N LYS A 88 -22.59 -4.75 -15.58
CA LYS A 88 -23.64 -5.76 -15.34
C LYS A 88 -24.98 -5.40 -15.97
N VAL A 89 -25.31 -4.11 -16.04
CA VAL A 89 -26.60 -3.65 -16.58
C VAL A 89 -26.55 -3.48 -18.10
N LEU A 90 -25.48 -2.89 -18.64
CA LEU A 90 -25.35 -2.61 -20.07
C LEU A 90 -24.74 -3.78 -20.85
N GLY A 91 -24.07 -4.71 -20.17
CA GLY A 91 -23.48 -5.90 -20.77
C GLY A 91 -22.50 -5.56 -21.89
N ASN A 92 -22.59 -6.32 -22.99
CA ASN A 92 -21.71 -6.17 -24.16
C ASN A 92 -21.91 -4.85 -24.92
N ASN A 93 -22.94 -4.07 -24.60
CA ASN A 93 -23.13 -2.77 -25.22
C ASN A 93 -22.15 -1.73 -24.66
N LEU A 94 -21.63 -1.93 -23.44
CA LEU A 94 -20.67 -1.01 -22.82
C LEU A 94 -19.23 -1.42 -23.14
N GLU A 95 -18.46 -0.48 -23.69
CA GLU A 95 -17.03 -0.67 -23.96
C GLU A 95 -16.21 0.46 -23.34
N PHE A 96 -15.23 0.09 -22.49
CA PHE A 96 -14.24 1.02 -21.96
C PHE A 96 -13.06 1.12 -22.92
N LYS A 97 -12.91 2.25 -23.60
CA LYS A 97 -11.77 2.46 -24.50
C LYS A 97 -10.51 2.73 -23.69
N GLU A 98 -9.43 2.01 -24.01
CA GLU A 98 -8.17 2.07 -23.25
C GLU A 98 -7.16 3.08 -23.82
N ASN A 99 -7.48 3.71 -24.95
CA ASN A 99 -6.56 4.57 -25.72
C ASN A 99 -6.02 5.79 -24.95
N HIS A 100 -6.68 6.18 -23.86
CA HIS A 100 -6.28 7.28 -23.00
C HIS A 100 -5.12 6.90 -22.04
N ILE A 101 -4.89 5.61 -21.82
CA ILE A 101 -3.77 5.10 -21.00
C ILE A 101 -2.53 4.96 -21.89
N LYS A 102 -1.63 5.94 -21.80
CA LYS A 102 -0.41 6.00 -22.62
C LYS A 102 0.77 5.27 -22.00
N GLU A 103 0.80 5.18 -20.67
CA GLU A 103 1.89 4.57 -19.90
C GLU A 103 1.36 3.43 -19.03
N VAL A 104 2.11 2.33 -19.01
CA VAL A 104 1.79 1.14 -18.23
C VAL A 104 2.54 1.18 -16.90
N PHE A 105 1.78 1.25 -15.82
CA PHE A 105 2.24 1.32 -14.44
C PHE A 105 1.96 0.02 -13.70
N THR A 106 2.74 -0.24 -12.66
CA THR A 106 2.43 -1.25 -11.64
C THR A 106 1.39 -0.72 -10.66
N PHE A 107 0.76 -1.59 -9.89
CA PHE A 107 -0.14 -1.15 -8.81
C PHE A 107 0.57 -0.26 -7.80
N ARG A 108 1.84 -0.57 -7.47
CA ARG A 108 2.64 0.27 -6.57
C ARG A 108 2.82 1.67 -7.12
N GLN A 109 3.15 1.81 -8.40
CA GLN A 109 3.30 3.12 -9.05
C GLN A 109 1.98 3.91 -9.03
N LEU A 110 0.85 3.26 -9.32
CA LEU A 110 -0.48 3.89 -9.27
C LEU A 110 -0.84 4.37 -7.86
N ILE A 111 -0.50 3.60 -6.83
CA ILE A 111 -0.64 4.02 -5.43
C ILE A 111 0.24 5.24 -5.15
N GLN A 112 1.52 5.19 -5.50
CA GLN A 112 2.47 6.26 -5.19
C GLN A 112 2.15 7.59 -5.90
N GLN A 113 1.49 7.56 -7.06
CA GLN A 113 0.96 8.78 -7.71
C GLN A 113 -0.09 9.52 -6.84
N ASN A 114 -0.76 8.80 -5.94
CA ASN A 114 -1.82 9.32 -5.08
C ASN A 114 -1.36 9.54 -3.63
N LEU A 115 -0.08 9.30 -3.34
CA LEU A 115 0.51 9.49 -2.03
C LEU A 115 1.47 10.66 -2.04
N LYS A 116 1.52 11.40 -0.92
CA LYS A 116 2.61 12.34 -0.69
C LYS A 116 3.89 11.55 -0.42
N ALA A 117 4.87 11.69 -1.29
CA ALA A 117 6.18 11.07 -1.14
C ALA A 117 6.83 11.45 0.19
N ASN A 118 7.68 10.57 0.71
CA ASN A 118 8.42 10.78 1.96
C ASN A 118 7.51 11.12 3.17
N THR A 119 6.36 10.47 3.26
CA THR A 119 5.49 10.49 4.45
C THR A 119 5.52 9.14 5.15
N TRP A 120 5.21 9.10 6.45
CA TRP A 120 5.10 7.84 7.20
C TRP A 120 4.02 6.92 6.64
N GLY A 121 2.92 7.48 6.11
CA GLY A 121 1.89 6.70 5.44
C GLY A 121 2.42 6.01 4.17
N SER A 122 3.12 6.73 3.31
CA SER A 122 3.76 6.16 2.10
C SER A 122 4.79 5.07 2.46
N LEU A 123 5.66 5.33 3.45
CA LEU A 123 6.61 4.33 3.94
C LEU A 123 5.90 3.07 4.48
N GLY A 124 4.86 3.25 5.31
CA GLY A 124 4.12 2.14 5.90
C GLY A 124 3.42 1.27 4.85
N ILE A 125 2.82 1.89 3.83
CA ILE A 125 2.21 1.20 2.70
C ILE A 125 3.26 0.38 1.94
N ASP A 126 4.43 0.95 1.65
CA ASP A 126 5.50 0.23 0.95
C ASP A 126 6.11 -0.91 1.77
N ILE A 127 6.14 -0.78 3.10
CA ILE A 127 6.57 -1.85 4.00
C ILE A 127 5.53 -2.97 4.03
N ALA A 128 4.23 -2.65 4.09
CA ALA A 128 3.16 -3.63 4.24
C ALA A 128 2.87 -4.42 2.94
N LEU A 129 2.93 -3.78 1.78
CA LEU A 129 2.59 -4.40 0.50
C LEU A 129 3.80 -5.10 -0.15
N GLY A 130 3.61 -6.36 -0.54
CA GLY A 130 4.68 -7.20 -1.09
C GLY A 130 4.82 -7.11 -2.62
N ALA A 131 5.65 -7.98 -3.19
CA ALA A 131 5.98 -7.99 -4.62
C ALA A 131 4.77 -8.21 -5.55
N VAL A 132 3.66 -8.73 -5.03
CA VAL A 132 2.43 -9.00 -5.82
C VAL A 132 1.90 -7.73 -6.52
N ILE A 133 2.14 -6.55 -5.95
CA ILE A 133 1.69 -5.27 -6.49
C ILE A 133 2.72 -4.59 -7.42
N ASP A 134 3.90 -5.18 -7.59
CA ASP A 134 4.94 -4.69 -8.50
C ASP A 134 4.79 -5.26 -9.92
N ARG A 135 3.71 -6.02 -10.19
CA ARG A 135 3.32 -6.38 -11.56
C ARG A 135 2.67 -5.20 -12.29
N LYS A 136 2.85 -5.14 -13.61
CA LYS A 136 2.12 -4.21 -14.47
C LYS A 136 0.61 -4.45 -14.36
N ALA A 137 -0.14 -3.38 -14.14
CA ALA A 137 -1.61 -3.41 -14.11
C ALA A 137 -2.16 -3.29 -15.53
N LYS A 138 -3.26 -3.99 -15.81
CA LYS A 138 -4.04 -3.79 -17.05
C LYS A 138 -4.81 -2.47 -16.98
N PRO A 139 -5.15 -1.82 -18.11
CA PRO A 139 -5.89 -0.55 -18.08
C PRO A 139 -7.18 -0.60 -17.27
N ILE A 140 -7.96 -1.68 -17.40
CA ILE A 140 -9.17 -1.89 -16.59
C ILE A 140 -8.88 -2.00 -15.08
N GLU A 141 -7.71 -2.51 -14.70
CA GLU A 141 -7.32 -2.65 -13.29
C GLU A 141 -7.02 -1.30 -12.65
N TYR A 142 -6.67 -0.25 -13.42
CA TYR A 142 -6.38 1.08 -12.87
C TYR A 142 -7.58 1.68 -12.14
N GLN A 143 -8.80 1.31 -12.54
CA GLN A 143 -10.02 1.84 -11.93
C GLN A 143 -10.33 1.25 -10.54
N PHE A 144 -9.36 0.57 -9.91
CA PHE A 144 -9.34 0.45 -8.45
C PHE A 144 -9.22 1.83 -7.77
N LEU A 145 -8.71 2.83 -8.49
CA LEU A 145 -8.64 4.22 -8.08
C LEU A 145 -9.82 5.02 -8.68
N PRO A 146 -10.53 5.84 -7.89
CA PRO A 146 -11.68 6.62 -8.34
C PRO A 146 -11.42 7.52 -9.55
N GLU A 147 -10.24 8.14 -9.64
CA GLU A 147 -9.88 9.02 -10.77
C GLU A 147 -9.91 8.25 -12.10
N TYR A 148 -9.42 7.01 -12.11
CA TYR A 148 -9.43 6.19 -13.32
C TYR A 148 -10.81 5.59 -13.62
N VAL A 149 -11.73 5.49 -12.66
CA VAL A 149 -13.15 5.22 -12.95
C VAL A 149 -13.76 6.39 -13.71
N TYR A 150 -13.50 7.61 -13.24
CA TYR A 150 -13.99 8.84 -13.85
C TYR A 150 -13.45 9.03 -15.27
N GLU A 151 -12.14 8.87 -15.47
CA GLU A 151 -11.52 8.92 -16.80
C GLU A 151 -11.97 7.75 -17.70
N GLY A 152 -12.08 6.55 -17.14
CA GLY A 152 -12.59 5.38 -17.85
C GLY A 152 -14.01 5.58 -18.35
N ALA A 153 -14.90 6.15 -17.54
CA ALA A 153 -16.27 6.46 -17.94
C ALA A 153 -16.32 7.57 -19.02
N ALA A 154 -15.47 8.60 -18.91
CA ALA A 154 -15.39 9.68 -19.91
C ALA A 154 -14.99 9.16 -21.30
N ASN A 155 -14.19 8.10 -21.35
CA ASN A 155 -13.71 7.47 -22.59
C ASN A 155 -14.54 6.24 -23.01
N ALA A 156 -15.56 5.86 -22.24
CA ALA A 156 -16.38 4.70 -22.56
C ALA A 156 -17.48 5.04 -23.57
N VAL A 157 -17.89 4.03 -24.32
CA VAL A 157 -18.97 4.12 -25.31
C VAL A 157 -20.04 3.07 -25.06
N ILE A 158 -21.27 3.37 -25.48
CA ILE A 158 -22.39 2.46 -25.50
C ILE A 158 -22.76 2.21 -26.97
N ASN A 159 -22.74 0.95 -27.38
CA ASN A 159 -23.14 0.50 -28.69
C ASN A 159 -24.64 0.18 -28.71
N ARG A 160 -25.43 0.91 -29.49
CA ARG A 160 -26.87 0.69 -29.65
C ARG A 160 -27.23 0.71 -31.14
N ASN A 161 -27.92 -0.32 -31.62
CA ASN A 161 -28.42 -0.39 -32.99
C ASN A 161 -27.35 -0.10 -34.08
N GLY A 162 -26.10 -0.50 -33.84
CA GLY A 162 -24.98 -0.26 -34.76
C GLY A 162 -24.33 1.14 -34.66
N ALA A 163 -24.82 2.01 -33.79
CA ALA A 163 -24.20 3.30 -33.48
C ALA A 163 -23.43 3.24 -32.15
N SER A 164 -22.27 3.88 -32.10
CA SER A 164 -21.46 4.06 -30.89
C SER A 164 -21.67 5.47 -30.34
N GLU A 165 -22.24 5.57 -29.14
CA GLU A 165 -22.49 6.83 -28.44
C GLU A 165 -21.60 6.92 -27.19
N SER A 166 -21.17 8.11 -26.79
CA SER A 166 -20.42 8.28 -25.54
C SER A 166 -21.27 7.87 -24.32
N LEU A 167 -20.66 7.17 -23.35
CA LEU A 167 -21.29 6.83 -22.07
C LEU A 167 -21.61 8.10 -21.26
N VAL A 168 -20.70 9.06 -21.22
CA VAL A 168 -20.86 10.31 -20.49
C VAL A 168 -21.42 11.38 -21.44
N LYS A 169 -22.57 11.93 -21.10
CA LYS A 169 -23.24 13.03 -21.83
C LYS A 169 -22.67 14.39 -21.43
N GLN A 170 -22.42 14.59 -20.14
CA GLN A 170 -21.97 15.85 -19.59
C GLN A 170 -21.14 15.64 -18.33
N THR A 171 -20.14 16.48 -18.15
CA THR A 171 -19.33 16.56 -16.94
C THR A 171 -19.51 17.94 -16.30
N THR A 172 -19.72 17.98 -14.98
CA THR A 172 -19.92 19.21 -14.22
C THR A 172 -19.12 19.18 -12.93
N VAL A 173 -18.41 20.26 -12.62
CA VAL A 173 -17.84 20.48 -11.28
C VAL A 173 -18.93 21.10 -10.42
N LEU A 174 -19.33 20.41 -9.36
CA LEU A 174 -20.37 20.86 -8.43
C LEU A 174 -19.80 21.70 -7.30
N PHE A 175 -18.59 21.36 -6.85
CA PHE A 175 -17.84 22.11 -5.86
C PHE A 175 -16.34 21.96 -6.13
N GLU A 176 -15.63 23.08 -6.13
CA GLU A 176 -14.16 23.11 -6.22
C GLU A 176 -13.63 23.36 -4.81
N ASN A 177 -12.65 22.58 -4.36
CA ASN A 177 -12.06 22.80 -3.05
C ASN A 177 -11.09 23.98 -3.07
N THR A 178 -10.98 24.67 -1.95
CA THR A 178 -9.89 25.62 -1.73
C THR A 178 -8.59 24.83 -1.51
N PRO A 179 -7.49 25.15 -2.21
CA PRO A 179 -6.20 24.51 -1.97
C PRO A 179 -5.80 24.65 -0.50
N THR A 180 -5.48 23.54 0.15
CA THR A 180 -4.87 23.56 1.47
C THR A 180 -3.36 23.67 1.31
N PRO A 181 -2.69 24.60 2.02
CA PRO A 181 -1.25 24.72 1.95
C PRO A 181 -0.60 23.40 2.36
N THR A 182 0.38 22.94 1.58
CA THR A 182 1.17 21.78 1.93
C THR A 182 2.08 22.13 3.11
N GLU A 183 1.85 21.51 4.26
CA GLU A 183 2.75 21.62 5.40
C GLU A 183 4.12 21.00 5.05
N ASN A 184 5.19 21.77 5.33
CA ASN A 184 6.55 21.25 5.23
C ASN A 184 6.82 20.32 6.41
N THR A 185 6.85 19.02 6.14
CA THR A 185 7.07 17.96 7.14
C THR A 185 8.47 17.36 7.02
N PHE A 186 9.44 18.06 6.42
CA PHE A 186 10.78 17.52 6.18
C PHE A 186 11.45 16.97 7.45
N LEU A 187 11.46 17.73 8.55
CA LEU A 187 12.10 17.33 9.81
C LEU A 187 11.41 16.13 10.49
N THR A 188 10.14 15.88 10.16
CA THR A 188 9.37 14.74 10.66
C THR A 188 9.23 13.65 9.61
N SER A 189 9.85 13.80 8.44
CA SER A 189 9.75 12.84 7.36
C SER A 189 10.56 11.58 7.64
N PRO A 190 10.17 10.42 7.08
CA PRO A 190 10.91 9.18 7.28
C PRO A 190 12.36 9.27 6.82
N LEU A 191 12.64 9.85 5.65
CA LEU A 191 14.02 9.97 5.15
C LEU A 191 14.90 10.77 6.11
N PHE A 192 14.38 11.86 6.69
CA PHE A 192 15.12 12.66 7.66
C PHE A 192 15.36 11.91 8.97
N ILE A 193 14.30 11.35 9.57
CA ILE A 193 14.39 10.64 10.85
C ILE A 193 15.25 9.38 10.74
N LEU A 194 15.03 8.57 9.70
CA LEU A 194 15.85 7.38 9.44
C LEU A 194 17.26 7.76 9.00
N GLY A 195 17.45 8.93 8.40
CA GLY A 195 18.76 9.53 8.11
C GLY A 195 19.55 9.81 9.38
N ILE A 196 18.97 10.54 10.34
CA ILE A 196 19.59 10.82 11.64
C ILE A 196 19.87 9.53 12.41
N LEU A 197 18.91 8.60 12.43
CA LEU A 197 19.09 7.30 13.07
C LEU A 197 20.23 6.50 12.40
N GLY A 198 20.27 6.46 11.07
CA GLY A 198 21.32 5.80 10.30
C GLY A 198 22.70 6.37 10.59
N LEU A 199 22.84 7.70 10.61
CA LEU A 199 24.08 8.39 10.97
C LEU A 199 24.52 8.07 12.39
N LEU A 200 23.60 8.02 13.35
CA LEU A 200 23.89 7.64 14.73
C LEU A 200 24.41 6.20 14.83
N ILE A 201 23.76 5.25 14.15
CA ILE A 201 24.19 3.85 14.09
C ILE A 201 25.61 3.74 13.51
N VAL A 202 25.88 4.44 12.40
CA VAL A 202 27.21 4.46 11.76
C VAL A 202 28.25 5.08 12.68
N PHE A 203 27.93 6.19 13.34
CA PHE A 203 28.82 6.86 14.29
C PHE A 203 29.19 5.97 15.48
N ILE A 204 28.20 5.33 16.12
CA ILE A 204 28.44 4.38 17.21
C ILE A 204 29.29 3.21 16.71
N THR A 205 28.99 2.69 15.52
CA THR A 205 29.75 1.59 14.90
C THR A 205 31.20 1.97 14.62
N TYR A 206 31.46 3.19 14.18
CA TYR A 206 32.82 3.71 14.00
C TYR A 206 33.57 3.82 15.34
N GLN A 207 32.93 4.31 16.40
CA GLN A 207 33.54 4.34 17.74
C GLN A 207 33.84 2.94 18.28
N ASP A 208 32.88 2.01 18.13
CA ASP A 208 33.01 0.60 18.47
C ASP A 208 34.20 -0.05 17.75
N TYR A 209 34.38 0.25 16.46
CA TYR A 209 35.53 -0.19 15.67
C TYR A 209 36.85 0.36 16.20
N LYS A 210 36.95 1.69 16.43
CA LYS A 210 38.17 2.33 16.93
C LYS A 210 38.58 1.84 18.32
N ARG A 211 37.61 1.60 19.20
CA ARG A 211 37.84 1.15 20.57
C ARG A 211 37.93 -0.37 20.71
N ASN A 212 37.68 -1.12 19.63
CA ASN A 212 37.55 -2.58 19.65
C ASN A 212 36.55 -3.07 20.72
N VAL A 213 35.42 -2.38 20.85
CA VAL A 213 34.32 -2.72 21.78
C VAL A 213 33.01 -2.82 21.04
N ARG A 214 32.06 -3.60 21.56
CA ARG A 214 30.74 -3.76 20.96
C ARG A 214 29.65 -3.09 21.80
N SER A 215 28.88 -2.21 21.18
CA SER A 215 27.67 -1.61 21.72
C SER A 215 26.49 -2.59 21.73
N ARG A 216 26.40 -3.39 22.80
CA ARG A 216 25.40 -4.46 22.96
C ARG A 216 23.95 -3.98 22.95
N TYR A 217 23.67 -2.82 23.53
CA TYR A 217 22.33 -2.26 23.56
C TYR A 217 21.85 -1.87 22.16
N LEU A 218 22.75 -1.31 21.35
CA LEU A 218 22.46 -1.00 19.95
C LEU A 218 22.12 -2.28 19.18
N ASP A 219 22.95 -3.33 19.31
CA ASP A 219 22.68 -4.61 18.64
C ASP A 219 21.35 -5.22 19.08
N THR A 220 21.09 -5.22 20.39
CA THR A 220 19.85 -5.77 20.95
C THR A 220 18.63 -5.02 20.41
N PHE A 221 18.70 -3.68 20.36
CA PHE A 221 17.65 -2.83 19.81
C PHE A 221 17.41 -3.11 18.33
N LEU A 222 18.46 -3.11 17.51
CA LEU A 222 18.34 -3.30 16.06
C LEU A 222 17.71 -4.67 15.72
N PHE A 223 18.15 -5.74 16.38
CA PHE A 223 17.62 -7.09 16.11
C PHE A 223 16.21 -7.28 16.68
N PHE A 224 15.86 -6.59 17.77
CA PHE A 224 14.49 -6.56 18.26
C PHE A 224 13.54 -5.91 17.26
N PHE A 225 13.82 -4.68 16.80
CA PHE A 225 12.91 -3.97 15.90
C PHE A 225 12.84 -4.60 14.51
N THR A 226 13.96 -5.01 13.93
CA THR A 226 13.96 -5.71 12.62
C THR A 226 13.23 -7.06 12.72
N GLY A 227 13.43 -7.80 13.81
CA GLY A 227 12.71 -9.05 14.06
C GLY A 227 11.21 -8.84 14.28
N LEU A 228 10.83 -7.81 15.05
CA LEU A 228 9.42 -7.46 15.31
C LEU A 228 8.68 -7.08 14.03
N ILE A 229 9.29 -6.24 13.18
CA ILE A 229 8.75 -5.90 11.86
C ILE A 229 8.63 -7.17 11.00
N GLY A 230 9.64 -8.05 11.04
CA GLY A 230 9.59 -9.32 10.33
C GLY A 230 8.42 -10.21 10.74
N ILE A 231 8.17 -10.34 12.04
CA ILE A 231 7.01 -11.09 12.56
C ILE A 231 5.70 -10.44 12.10
N PHE A 232 5.60 -9.12 12.18
CA PHE A 232 4.43 -8.40 11.68
C PHE A 232 4.17 -8.67 10.20
N LEU A 233 5.21 -8.65 9.35
CA LEU A 233 5.08 -8.96 7.92
C LEU A 233 4.71 -10.42 7.65
N LEU A 234 5.25 -11.38 8.42
CA LEU A 234 4.83 -12.78 8.32
C LEU A 234 3.36 -12.97 8.70
N LEU A 235 2.89 -12.26 9.73
CA LEU A 235 1.48 -12.30 10.12
C LEU A 235 0.60 -11.73 9.01
N LEU A 236 0.96 -10.58 8.42
CA LEU A 236 0.23 -10.03 7.27
C LEU A 236 0.16 -11.05 6.13
N TRP A 237 1.28 -11.65 5.77
CA TRP A 237 1.34 -12.60 4.66
C TRP A 237 0.55 -13.89 4.94
N PHE A 238 0.80 -14.56 6.06
CA PHE A 238 0.29 -15.93 6.29
C PHE A 238 -0.95 -16.00 7.18
N ALA A 239 -1.21 -15.01 8.03
CA ALA A 239 -2.27 -15.05 9.04
C ALA A 239 -3.49 -14.16 8.70
N THR A 240 -3.49 -13.51 7.53
CA THR A 240 -4.58 -12.62 7.09
C THR A 240 -5.04 -12.95 5.67
N ASP A 241 -6.22 -12.47 5.31
CA ASP A 241 -6.78 -12.56 3.95
C ASP A 241 -6.21 -11.44 3.02
N HIS A 242 -5.17 -10.70 3.46
CA HIS A 242 -4.56 -9.61 2.68
C HIS A 242 -3.58 -10.14 1.62
N THR A 243 -4.12 -10.59 0.49
CA THR A 243 -3.38 -11.14 -0.66
C THR A 243 -2.26 -10.23 -1.17
N ALA A 244 -2.44 -8.90 -1.13
CA ALA A 244 -1.46 -7.93 -1.58
C ALA A 244 -0.19 -7.83 -0.71
N THR A 245 -0.20 -8.40 0.48
CA THR A 245 0.96 -8.43 1.39
C THR A 245 1.84 -9.67 1.16
N ALA A 246 1.43 -10.59 0.28
CA ALA A 246 2.19 -11.78 -0.04
C ALA A 246 3.49 -11.49 -0.79
N ASN A 247 4.46 -12.41 -0.70
CA ASN A 247 5.79 -12.27 -1.31
C ASN A 247 6.49 -10.96 -0.92
N ASN A 248 6.38 -10.57 0.36
CA ASN A 248 6.93 -9.30 0.83
C ASN A 248 8.42 -9.43 1.18
N TYR A 249 9.27 -8.98 0.27
CA TYR A 249 10.71 -9.02 0.42
C TYR A 249 11.28 -7.98 1.38
N ASN A 250 10.46 -7.15 2.05
CA ASN A 250 10.91 -6.41 3.24
C ASN A 250 11.39 -7.37 4.35
N LEU A 251 10.97 -8.64 4.32
CA LEU A 251 11.51 -9.72 5.17
C LEU A 251 13.03 -9.95 5.02
N LEU A 252 13.66 -9.48 3.94
CA LEU A 252 15.11 -9.61 3.74
C LEU A 252 15.92 -8.70 4.68
N TRP A 253 15.40 -7.52 5.01
CA TRP A 253 16.03 -6.63 6.01
C TRP A 253 15.39 -6.75 7.39
N ALA A 254 14.08 -6.98 7.43
CA ALA A 254 13.31 -7.25 8.64
C ALA A 254 13.20 -8.76 8.87
N PHE A 255 14.32 -9.44 9.07
CA PHE A 255 14.32 -10.91 9.14
C PHE A 255 13.75 -11.40 10.49
N PRO A 256 12.64 -12.17 10.49
CA PRO A 256 11.86 -12.48 11.70
C PRO A 256 12.65 -13.30 12.74
N ILE A 257 13.60 -14.13 12.30
CA ILE A 257 14.42 -14.95 13.22
C ILE A 257 15.24 -14.08 14.18
N SER A 258 15.51 -12.82 13.83
CA SER A 258 16.29 -11.89 14.67
C SER A 258 15.70 -11.71 16.06
N ILE A 259 14.38 -11.79 16.22
CA ILE A 259 13.72 -11.62 17.52
C ILE A 259 14.04 -12.77 18.48
N PHE A 260 14.16 -14.00 17.97
CA PHE A 260 14.45 -15.19 18.78
C PHE A 260 15.92 -15.25 19.21
N LEU A 261 16.80 -14.49 18.56
CA LEU A 261 18.23 -14.44 18.84
C LEU A 261 18.64 -13.28 19.75
N ILE A 262 17.69 -12.43 20.19
CA ILE A 262 17.95 -11.26 21.04
C ILE A 262 18.72 -11.64 22.30
N ALA A 263 18.30 -12.67 23.02
CA ALA A 263 18.96 -13.10 24.24
C ALA A 263 20.42 -13.50 24.00
N ALA A 264 20.72 -14.12 22.84
CA ALA A 264 22.08 -14.49 22.47
C ALA A 264 22.93 -13.27 22.08
N ILE A 265 22.32 -12.27 21.45
CA ILE A 265 22.96 -11.02 21.03
C ILE A 265 23.27 -10.12 22.24
N ALA A 266 22.38 -10.06 23.23
CA ALA A 266 22.51 -9.23 24.42
C ALA A 266 23.65 -9.67 25.38
N LYS A 267 24.06 -10.95 25.32
CA LYS A 267 25.15 -11.50 26.16
C LYS A 267 26.44 -10.70 26.00
N LYS A 268 27.22 -10.52 27.07
CA LYS A 268 28.53 -9.82 27.02
C LYS A 268 29.49 -10.49 26.03
N HIS A 269 29.57 -11.82 26.12
CA HIS A 269 30.33 -12.68 25.22
C HIS A 269 29.38 -13.29 24.20
N ILE A 270 29.55 -12.88 22.95
CA ILE A 270 28.72 -13.33 21.83
C ILE A 270 29.26 -14.65 21.29
N SER A 271 28.36 -15.59 20.95
CA SER A 271 28.77 -16.89 20.41
C SER A 271 29.41 -16.74 19.02
N PRO A 272 30.50 -17.46 18.70
CA PRO A 272 31.06 -17.48 17.33
C PRO A 272 30.05 -17.93 16.27
N LYS A 273 29.05 -18.75 16.65
CA LYS A 273 27.98 -19.18 15.73
C LYS A 273 27.15 -18.00 15.21
N LEU A 274 27.00 -16.92 15.99
CA LEU A 274 26.26 -15.72 15.56
C LEU A 274 26.96 -14.98 14.41
N LYS A 275 28.27 -15.17 14.20
CA LYS A 275 28.96 -14.63 13.02
C LYS A 275 28.32 -15.11 11.72
N ARG A 276 27.99 -16.40 11.64
CA ARG A 276 27.33 -17.00 10.46
C ARG A 276 25.93 -16.43 10.25
N TYR A 277 25.21 -16.19 11.33
CA TYR A 277 23.88 -15.57 11.28
C TYR A 277 23.95 -14.12 10.79
N VAL A 278 24.85 -13.29 11.33
CA VAL A 278 25.01 -11.90 10.86
C VAL A 278 25.50 -11.86 9.41
N PHE A 279 26.35 -12.80 9.01
CA PHE A 279 26.76 -12.96 7.61
C PHE A 279 25.56 -13.29 6.71
N LEU A 280 24.65 -14.17 7.12
CA LEU A 280 23.40 -14.42 6.41
C LEU A 280 22.58 -13.13 6.26
N LEU A 281 22.40 -12.33 7.31
CA LEU A 281 21.66 -11.07 7.23
C LEU A 281 22.27 -10.10 6.20
N LEU A 282 23.61 -10.03 6.13
CA LEU A 282 24.30 -9.23 5.11
C LEU A 282 24.01 -9.75 3.69
N LEU A 283 24.01 -11.07 3.48
CA LEU A 283 23.63 -11.66 2.19
C LEU A 283 22.18 -11.36 1.82
N LEU A 284 21.26 -11.36 2.79
CA LEU A 284 19.86 -10.98 2.56
C LEU A 284 19.72 -9.51 2.17
N LEU A 285 20.51 -8.60 2.76
CA LEU A 285 20.55 -7.20 2.33
C LEU A 285 21.07 -7.03 0.90
N ILE A 286 22.07 -7.83 0.49
CA ILE A 286 22.55 -7.86 -0.90
C ILE A 286 21.44 -8.36 -1.84
N LEU A 287 20.75 -9.43 -1.47
CA LEU A 287 19.61 -9.95 -2.23
C LEU A 287 18.47 -8.92 -2.34
N LEU A 288 18.21 -8.16 -1.28
CA LEU A 288 17.25 -7.05 -1.29
C LEU A 288 17.66 -6.01 -2.34
N THR A 289 18.93 -5.63 -2.40
CA THR A 289 19.43 -4.69 -3.41
C THR A 289 19.20 -5.23 -4.83
N ILE A 290 19.42 -6.53 -5.05
CA ILE A 290 19.14 -7.18 -6.35
C ILE A 290 17.64 -7.11 -6.67
N HIS A 291 16.76 -7.43 -5.72
CA HIS A 291 15.31 -7.37 -5.92
C HIS A 291 14.84 -5.95 -6.25
N TRP A 292 15.44 -4.93 -5.62
CA TRP A 292 15.14 -3.54 -5.91
C TRP A 292 15.58 -3.15 -7.32
N LEU A 293 16.82 -3.46 -7.71
CA LEU A 293 17.37 -3.08 -9.02
C LEU A 293 16.69 -3.81 -10.19
N THR A 294 16.26 -5.05 -9.98
CA THR A 294 15.57 -5.86 -10.99
C THR A 294 14.08 -5.58 -11.08
N GLY A 295 13.51 -4.83 -10.14
CA GLY A 295 12.08 -4.54 -10.07
C GLY A 295 11.23 -5.72 -9.60
N VAL A 296 11.81 -6.75 -8.99
CA VAL A 296 11.06 -7.85 -8.34
C VAL A 296 10.17 -7.30 -7.23
N GLN A 297 10.70 -6.37 -6.44
CA GLN A 297 9.92 -5.54 -5.51
C GLN A 297 10.61 -4.19 -5.37
N VAL A 298 9.85 -3.11 -5.47
CA VAL A 298 10.35 -1.76 -5.16
C VAL A 298 10.20 -1.50 -3.66
N PHE A 299 11.23 -0.91 -3.07
CA PHE A 299 11.26 -0.56 -1.65
C PHE A 299 11.16 0.96 -1.46
N ALA A 300 10.72 1.38 -0.28
CA ALA A 300 10.64 2.80 0.06
C ALA A 300 12.04 3.42 0.12
N ILE A 301 12.26 4.50 -0.64
CA ILE A 301 13.52 5.28 -0.64
C ILE A 301 13.89 5.77 0.77
N GLY A 302 12.88 6.07 1.60
CA GLY A 302 13.09 6.46 3.01
C GLY A 302 13.85 5.43 3.85
N LEU A 303 13.87 4.15 3.46
CA LEU A 303 14.61 3.09 4.17
C LEU A 303 16.10 3.10 3.88
N LEU A 304 16.56 3.74 2.78
CA LEU A 304 17.96 3.66 2.35
C LEU A 304 18.97 3.99 3.46
N PRO A 305 18.83 5.08 4.25
CA PRO A 305 19.80 5.36 5.30
C PRO A 305 19.88 4.27 6.36
N LEU A 306 18.74 3.67 6.72
CA LEU A 306 18.70 2.56 7.68
C LEU A 306 19.34 1.29 7.10
N LEU A 307 19.05 0.93 5.85
CA LEU A 307 19.61 -0.26 5.20
C LEU A 307 21.14 -0.17 5.07
N VAL A 308 21.66 1.01 4.73
CA VAL A 308 23.11 1.28 4.70
C VAL A 308 23.70 1.13 6.10
N ALA A 309 23.07 1.74 7.11
CA ALA A 309 23.53 1.66 8.50
C ALA A 309 23.53 0.22 9.04
N LEU A 310 22.51 -0.59 8.71
CA LEU A 310 22.47 -2.01 9.05
C LEU A 310 23.62 -2.78 8.38
N SER A 311 23.89 -2.53 7.10
CA SER A 311 24.99 -3.16 6.37
C SER A 311 26.34 -2.87 7.03
N VAL A 312 26.61 -1.61 7.36
CA VAL A 312 27.83 -1.18 8.08
C VAL A 312 27.92 -1.87 9.45
N ARG A 313 26.81 -1.91 10.20
CA ARG A 313 26.77 -2.56 11.52
C ARG A 313 27.04 -4.05 11.42
N TYR A 314 26.44 -4.75 10.47
CA TYR A 314 26.63 -6.19 10.28
C TYR A 314 28.07 -6.54 9.87
N LEU A 315 28.68 -5.75 8.98
CA LEU A 315 30.10 -5.88 8.64
C LEU A 315 30.99 -5.76 9.88
N TYR A 316 30.75 -4.74 10.70
CA TYR A 316 31.48 -4.56 11.95
C TYR A 316 31.30 -5.74 12.92
N LEU A 317 30.08 -6.23 13.10
CA LEU A 317 29.81 -7.38 13.99
C LEU A 317 30.53 -8.65 13.50
N ILE A 318 30.55 -8.92 12.19
CA ILE A 318 31.27 -10.06 11.61
C ILE A 318 32.77 -9.96 11.92
N TYR A 319 33.35 -8.77 11.76
CA TYR A 319 34.75 -8.49 12.11
C TYR A 319 35.01 -8.68 13.61
N TYR A 320 34.20 -8.07 14.48
CA TYR A 320 34.37 -8.13 15.93
C TYR A 320 34.26 -9.55 16.49
N ILE A 321 33.27 -10.32 16.02
CA ILE A 321 33.07 -11.71 16.46
C ILE A 321 34.21 -12.60 15.94
N GLY A 322 34.71 -12.36 14.73
CA GLY A 322 35.77 -13.17 14.12
C GLY A 322 37.15 -13.02 14.75
N ARG A 323 37.37 -11.99 15.57
CA ARG A 323 38.65 -11.71 16.23
C ARG A 323 38.78 -12.36 17.61
N LYS A 324 37.67 -12.80 18.21
CA LYS A 324 37.62 -13.46 19.52
C LYS A 324 37.57 -14.97 19.37
#